data_AF-A0A496W098-F1
#
_entry.id   AF-A0A496W098-F1
#
_cell.length_a   1.000
_cell.length_b   1.000
_cell.length_c   1.000
_cell.angle_alpha   90.00
_cell.angle_beta   90.00
_cell.angle_gamma   90.00
#
_symmetry.space_group_name_H-M   'P 1'
#
loop_
_entity.id
_entity.type
_entity.pdbx_description
1 polymer ?
#
loop_
_entity_poly.entity_id
_entity_poly.type
_entity_poly.pdbx_seq_one_letter_code
_entity_poly.pdbx_strand_id
1 'polypeptide(L)'
;MNKSESVSKIALFVEQDIDKVIIDTLTEKMLSPAVSFNLFCMGMGAAAFYSADMMALKLLEKDYQHFFLLFDINKTEESEVTRIVNILTRPMKESNLLEYVTFCPIVPNINAWLSGYYTLPKKEFGQEFDLPKIKEVVSQIDLNGLKQNNASFNQFAQVLHEWTK
;
A
#
# COMPACT_ATOMS: atom_id res chain seq x y z
N MET A 1 4.57 37.67 2.30
CA MET A 1 4.69 36.39 3.03
C MET A 1 4.29 35.29 2.07
N ASN A 2 5.25 34.52 1.56
CA ASN A 2 4.95 33.31 0.81
C ASN A 2 4.36 32.31 1.81
N LYS A 3 3.06 32.01 1.70
CA LYS A 3 2.53 30.79 2.33
C LYS A 3 3.27 29.65 1.65
N SER A 4 4.21 29.00 2.33
CA SER A 4 4.70 27.72 1.85
C SER A 4 3.46 26.83 1.77
N GLU A 5 3.10 26.38 0.57
CA GLU A 5 2.06 25.37 0.41
C GLU A 5 2.44 24.20 1.32
N SER A 6 1.59 23.89 2.30
CA SER A 6 1.85 22.80 3.23
C SER A 6 1.81 21.51 2.43
N VAL A 7 2.97 20.87 2.27
CA VAL A 7 3.08 19.57 1.61
C VAL A 7 2.31 18.56 2.46
N SER A 8 1.29 17.93 1.87
CA SER A 8 0.54 16.87 2.54
C SER A 8 1.45 15.69 2.83
N LYS A 9 1.25 15.01 3.97
CA LYS A 9 2.13 13.91 4.41
C LYS A 9 1.32 12.66 4.69
N ILE A 10 1.56 11.61 3.92
CA ILE A 10 0.89 10.32 4.08
C ILE A 10 1.86 9.18 4.39
N ALA A 11 1.33 8.12 4.97
CA ALA A 11 2.06 6.88 5.17
C ALA A 11 1.33 5.72 4.50
N LEU A 12 2.10 4.86 3.84
CA LEU A 12 1.63 3.63 3.25
C LEU A 12 2.23 2.46 4.04
N PHE A 13 1.41 1.46 4.32
CA PHE A 13 1.79 0.27 5.06
C PHE A 13 1.62 -0.95 4.18
N VAL A 14 2.64 -1.80 4.15
CA VAL A 14 2.67 -3.06 3.38
C VAL A 14 3.21 -4.20 4.24
N GLU A 15 3.01 -5.43 3.78
CA GLU A 15 3.41 -6.63 4.53
C GLU A 15 4.90 -6.98 4.38
N GLN A 16 5.45 -6.84 3.18
CA GLN A 16 6.77 -7.36 2.83
C GLN A 16 7.64 -6.33 2.10
N ASP A 17 8.95 -6.53 2.11
CA ASP A 17 9.91 -5.63 1.46
C ASP A 17 9.74 -5.58 -0.06
N ILE A 18 9.33 -6.71 -0.66
CA ILE A 18 8.99 -6.76 -2.09
C ILE A 18 7.79 -5.85 -2.41
N ASP A 19 6.73 -5.95 -1.61
CA ASP A 19 5.54 -5.10 -1.75
C ASP A 19 5.93 -3.64 -1.58
N LYS A 20 6.82 -3.36 -0.63
CA LYS A 20 7.36 -2.01 -0.42
C LYS A 20 7.99 -1.48 -1.69
N VAL A 21 8.85 -2.23 -2.35
CA VAL A 21 9.50 -1.77 -3.59
C VAL A 21 8.48 -1.51 -4.70
N ILE A 22 7.49 -2.39 -4.84
CA ILE A 22 6.44 -2.25 -5.86
C ILE A 22 5.59 -1.00 -5.60
N ILE A 23 5.05 -0.86 -4.39
CA ILE A 23 4.17 0.23 -4.01
C ILE A 23 4.92 1.57 -4.00
N ASP A 24 6.15 1.61 -3.50
CA ASP A 24 6.99 2.82 -3.50
C ASP A 24 7.17 3.35 -4.92
N THR A 25 7.60 2.48 -5.84
CA THR A 25 7.85 2.84 -7.24
C THR A 25 6.57 3.24 -7.98
N LEU A 26 5.44 2.58 -7.73
CA LEU A 26 4.17 2.93 -8.38
C LEU A 26 3.60 4.24 -7.80
N THR A 27 3.68 4.42 -6.49
CA THR A 27 3.20 5.62 -5.78
C THR A 27 3.95 6.87 -6.21
N GLU A 28 5.29 6.81 -6.38
CA GLU A 28 6.10 7.90 -6.93
C GLU A 28 5.57 8.40 -8.28
N LYS A 29 5.05 7.49 -9.12
CA LYS A 29 4.51 7.82 -10.45
C LYS A 29 3.08 8.35 -10.41
N MET A 30 2.35 8.15 -9.31
CA MET A 30 0.94 8.53 -9.16
C MET A 30 0.75 9.84 -8.40
N LEU A 31 1.65 10.18 -7.49
CA LEU A 31 1.48 11.34 -6.60
C LEU A 31 1.94 12.65 -7.23
N SER A 32 1.24 13.73 -6.87
CA SER A 32 1.66 15.10 -7.12
C SER A 32 2.88 15.47 -6.25
N PRO A 33 3.77 16.35 -6.71
CA PRO A 33 4.84 16.93 -5.88
C PRO A 33 4.35 17.62 -4.59
N ALA A 34 3.06 17.97 -4.52
CA ALA A 34 2.45 18.56 -3.32
C ALA A 34 2.19 17.54 -2.19
N VAL A 35 2.41 16.24 -2.44
CA VAL A 35 2.22 15.17 -1.47
C VAL A 35 3.55 14.46 -1.22
N SER A 36 3.99 14.50 0.03
CA SER A 36 5.06 13.66 0.55
C SER A 36 4.48 12.36 1.09
N PHE A 37 5.17 11.25 0.87
CA PHE A 37 4.77 9.97 1.42
C PHE A 37 5.98 9.25 2.02
N ASN A 38 5.71 8.35 2.97
CA ASN A 38 6.68 7.37 3.44
C ASN A 38 6.03 6.00 3.44
N LEU A 39 6.82 4.97 3.16
CA LEU A 39 6.34 3.61 3.08
C LEU A 39 6.99 2.72 4.15
N PHE A 40 6.14 2.07 4.94
CA PHE A 40 6.51 1.25 6.07
C PHE A 40 6.19 -0.22 5.77
N CYS A 41 7.19 -1.07 5.91
CA CYS A 41 7.02 -2.51 5.90
C CYS A 41 6.73 -2.97 7.33
N MET A 42 5.58 -3.58 7.56
CA MET A 42 5.15 -3.98 8.90
C MET A 42 5.79 -5.31 9.33
N GLY A 43 6.13 -6.20 8.37
CA GLY A 43 6.73 -7.52 8.62
C GLY A 43 5.79 -8.49 9.34
N MET A 44 5.76 -9.77 8.95
CA MET A 44 4.88 -10.83 9.50
C MET A 44 3.42 -10.90 8.97
N GLY A 45 3.18 -10.41 7.75
CA GLY A 45 1.90 -10.58 7.05
C GLY A 45 0.72 -9.89 7.76
N ALA A 46 -0.50 -10.41 7.58
CA ALA A 46 -1.72 -9.83 8.18
C ALA A 46 -1.66 -9.62 9.72
N ALA A 47 -0.84 -10.39 10.44
CA ALA A 47 -0.66 -10.25 11.88
C ALA A 47 0.08 -8.94 12.27
N ALA A 48 0.86 -8.39 11.36
CA ALA A 48 1.58 -7.14 11.57
C ALA A 48 0.63 -5.94 11.72
N PHE A 49 -0.51 -5.99 11.03
CA PHE A 49 -1.52 -4.94 11.07
C PHE A 49 -2.23 -4.82 12.41
N TYR A 50 -2.11 -5.80 13.31
CA TYR A 50 -2.55 -5.64 14.71
C TYR A 50 -1.77 -4.56 15.47
N SER A 51 -0.60 -4.15 14.97
CA SER A 51 0.20 -3.05 15.53
C SER A 51 0.17 -1.77 14.69
N ALA A 52 -0.59 -1.76 13.58
CA ALA A 52 -0.65 -0.62 12.69
C ALA A 52 -1.30 0.60 13.35
N ASP A 53 -2.21 0.39 14.30
CA ASP A 53 -2.86 1.46 15.08
C ASP A 53 -1.84 2.21 15.96
N MET A 54 -0.96 1.50 16.66
CA MET A 54 0.13 2.09 17.43
C MET A 54 1.11 2.89 16.55
N MET A 55 1.38 2.40 15.33
CA MET A 55 2.24 3.12 14.40
C MET A 55 1.53 4.37 13.86
N ALA A 56 0.26 4.26 13.50
CA ALA A 56 -0.56 5.40 13.05
C ALA A 56 -0.60 6.52 14.12
N LEU A 57 -0.82 6.19 15.39
CA LEU A 57 -0.77 7.16 16.50
C LEU A 57 0.57 7.92 16.56
N LYS A 58 1.70 7.20 16.47
CA LYS A 58 3.03 7.82 16.45
C LYS A 58 3.30 8.68 15.21
N LEU A 59 2.66 8.36 14.10
CA LEU A 59 2.79 9.13 12.86
C LEU A 59 1.90 10.37 12.88
N LEU A 60 0.73 10.33 13.53
CA LEU A 60 -0.08 11.53 13.80
C LEU A 60 0.72 12.58 14.58
N GLU A 61 1.53 12.16 15.57
CA GLU A 61 2.46 13.04 16.30
C GLU A 61 3.56 13.66 15.40
N LYS A 62 3.75 13.14 14.18
CA LYS A 62 4.74 13.59 13.19
C LYS A 62 4.10 14.26 11.96
N ASP A 63 2.91 14.81 12.15
CA ASP A 63 2.12 15.54 11.15
C ASP A 63 1.74 14.71 9.92
N TYR A 64 1.66 13.37 10.05
CA TYR A 64 1.03 12.57 9.00
C TYR A 64 -0.47 12.81 9.04
N GLN A 65 -1.05 13.07 7.88
CA GLN A 65 -2.46 13.40 7.72
C GLN A 65 -3.31 12.15 7.46
N HIS A 66 -2.72 11.11 6.87
CA HIS A 66 -3.46 9.90 6.50
C HIS A 66 -2.58 8.67 6.29
N PHE A 67 -3.22 7.51 6.40
CA PHE A 67 -2.61 6.19 6.40
C PHE A 67 -3.31 5.28 5.39
N PHE A 68 -2.55 4.64 4.51
CA PHE A 68 -3.06 3.62 3.60
C PHE A 68 -2.54 2.26 4.05
N LEU A 69 -3.43 1.34 4.39
CA LEU A 69 -3.09 -0.03 4.77
C LEU A 69 -3.30 -0.94 3.56
N LEU A 70 -2.23 -1.34 2.89
CA LEU A 70 -2.24 -2.25 1.76
C LEU A 70 -1.88 -3.66 2.22
N PHE A 71 -2.81 -4.60 2.08
CA PHE A 71 -2.63 -5.96 2.60
C PHE A 71 -3.14 -7.00 1.60
N ASP A 72 -2.43 -8.12 1.52
CA ASP A 72 -2.73 -9.20 0.59
C ASP A 72 -3.84 -10.08 1.16
N ILE A 73 -4.93 -10.22 0.42
CA ILE A 73 -6.04 -11.07 0.85
C ILE A 73 -5.76 -12.55 0.59
N ASN A 74 -5.01 -12.86 -0.48
CA ASN A 74 -4.72 -14.22 -0.97
C ASN A 74 -5.98 -15.09 -1.16
N LYS A 75 -7.15 -14.46 -1.28
CA LYS A 75 -8.47 -15.03 -1.54
C LYS A 75 -9.19 -14.11 -2.52
N THR A 76 -10.06 -14.68 -3.34
CA THR A 76 -10.87 -13.95 -4.32
C THR A 76 -12.36 -13.95 -3.96
N GLU A 77 -12.76 -14.73 -2.96
CA GLU A 77 -14.15 -14.80 -2.49
C GLU A 77 -14.51 -13.56 -1.67
N GLU A 78 -15.59 -12.87 -2.05
CA GLU A 78 -16.02 -11.59 -1.45
C GLU A 78 -16.31 -11.69 0.05
N SER A 79 -16.87 -12.82 0.50
CA SER A 79 -17.13 -13.09 1.91
C SER A 79 -15.83 -13.14 2.73
N GLU A 80 -14.78 -13.76 2.18
CA GLU A 80 -13.46 -13.83 2.82
C GLU A 80 -12.75 -12.48 2.82
N VAL A 81 -12.82 -11.74 1.71
CA VAL A 81 -12.30 -10.36 1.62
C VAL A 81 -12.95 -9.50 2.72
N THR A 82 -14.28 -9.51 2.80
CA THR A 82 -15.06 -8.74 3.80
C THR A 82 -14.69 -9.15 5.22
N ARG A 83 -14.55 -10.45 5.48
CA ARG A 83 -14.18 -10.98 6.79
C ARG A 83 -12.79 -10.47 7.21
N ILE A 84 -11.80 -10.51 6.32
CA ILE A 84 -10.43 -10.07 6.61
C ILE A 84 -10.40 -8.56 6.85
N VAL A 85 -11.05 -7.77 5.97
CA VAL A 85 -11.15 -6.31 6.15
C VAL A 85 -11.74 -5.98 7.52
N ASN A 86 -12.84 -6.63 7.93
CA ASN A 86 -13.48 -6.39 9.22
C ASN A 86 -12.57 -6.70 10.42
N ILE A 87 -11.75 -7.75 10.32
CA ILE A 87 -10.76 -8.09 11.36
C ILE A 87 -9.73 -6.97 11.51
N LEU A 88 -9.23 -6.42 10.40
CA LEU A 88 -8.22 -5.36 10.39
C LEU A 88 -8.78 -3.98 10.74
N THR A 89 -10.06 -3.73 10.45
CA THR A 89 -10.74 -2.49 10.81
C THR A 89 -10.95 -2.34 12.32
N ARG A 90 -11.10 -3.47 13.03
CA ARG A 90 -11.46 -3.45 14.46
C ARG A 90 -10.45 -2.70 15.34
N PRO A 91 -9.13 -2.97 15.30
CA PRO A 91 -8.15 -2.22 16.09
C PRO A 91 -8.17 -0.71 15.80
N MET A 92 -8.27 -0.32 14.53
CA MET A 92 -8.34 1.10 14.15
C MET A 92 -9.60 1.78 14.68
N LYS A 93 -10.72 1.06 14.72
CA LYS A 93 -11.97 1.54 15.33
C LYS A 93 -11.82 1.71 16.83
N GLU A 94 -11.26 0.72 17.52
CA GLU A 94 -11.05 0.75 18.97
C GLU A 94 -10.10 1.89 19.38
N SER A 95 -9.15 2.25 18.51
CA SER A 95 -8.20 3.36 18.69
C SER A 95 -8.68 4.72 18.14
N ASN A 96 -9.93 4.85 17.67
CA ASN A 96 -10.50 6.07 17.05
C ASN A 96 -9.71 6.61 15.84
N LEU A 97 -9.13 5.73 15.03
CA LEU A 97 -8.27 6.10 13.90
C LEU A 97 -8.96 6.03 12.52
N LEU A 98 -10.22 5.59 12.44
CA LEU A 98 -10.88 5.31 11.17
C LEU A 98 -10.93 6.50 10.20
N GLU A 99 -10.97 7.73 10.70
CA GLU A 99 -10.97 8.93 9.85
C GLU A 99 -9.61 9.20 9.17
N TYR A 100 -8.52 8.67 9.73
CA TYR A 100 -7.15 8.84 9.23
C TYR A 100 -6.68 7.63 8.41
N VAL A 101 -7.50 6.58 8.29
CA VAL A 101 -7.07 5.29 7.74
C VAL A 101 -7.94 4.87 6.57
N THR A 102 -7.29 4.59 5.44
CA THR A 102 -7.89 3.87 4.31
C THR A 102 -7.37 2.44 4.28
N PHE A 103 -8.29 1.48 4.24
CA PHE A 103 -7.99 0.07 4.02
C PHE A 103 -8.00 -0.21 2.51
N CYS A 104 -6.89 -0.74 2.00
CA CYS A 104 -6.69 -1.11 0.61
C CYS A 104 -6.48 -2.63 0.50
N PRO A 105 -7.57 -3.43 0.52
CA PRO A 105 -7.45 -4.87 0.33
C PRO A 105 -6.94 -5.17 -1.08
N ILE A 106 -5.83 -5.90 -1.19
CA ILE A 106 -5.23 -6.27 -2.46
C ILE A 106 -5.62 -7.70 -2.80
N VAL A 107 -6.33 -7.87 -3.92
CA VAL A 107 -6.86 -9.15 -4.37
C VAL A 107 -6.22 -9.54 -5.72
N PRO A 108 -5.61 -10.74 -5.84
CA PRO A 108 -5.30 -11.65 -4.74
C PRO A 108 -4.11 -11.16 -3.89
N ASN A 109 -3.12 -10.51 -4.48
CA ASN A 109 -1.95 -9.93 -3.81
C ASN A 109 -1.24 -8.92 -4.73
N ILE A 110 -0.33 -8.10 -4.17
CA ILE A 110 0.43 -7.07 -4.89
C ILE A 110 1.29 -7.68 -6.01
N ASN A 111 1.89 -8.83 -5.76
CA ASN A 111 2.73 -9.52 -6.74
C ASN A 111 1.98 -9.89 -8.03
N ALA A 112 0.67 -10.18 -7.92
CA ALA A 112 -0.16 -10.48 -9.08
C ALA A 112 -0.26 -9.31 -10.06
N TRP A 113 -0.06 -8.06 -9.61
CA TRP A 113 -0.05 -6.88 -10.49
C TRP A 113 1.09 -6.90 -11.49
N LEU A 114 2.19 -7.60 -11.18
CA LEU A 114 3.33 -7.72 -12.08
C LEU A 114 3.13 -8.81 -13.14
N SER A 115 2.03 -9.57 -13.09
CA SER A 115 1.73 -10.63 -14.06
C SER A 115 1.70 -10.06 -15.47
N GLY A 116 2.50 -10.64 -16.37
CA GLY A 116 2.67 -10.17 -17.75
C GLY A 116 3.81 -9.17 -17.96
N TYR A 117 4.36 -8.57 -16.89
CA TYR A 117 5.54 -7.70 -16.94
C TYR A 117 6.79 -8.39 -16.38
N TYR A 118 6.61 -9.20 -15.35
CA TYR A 118 7.68 -9.87 -14.65
C TYR A 118 7.19 -11.19 -14.09
N THR A 119 8.01 -12.23 -14.24
CA THR A 119 7.79 -13.49 -13.51
C THR A 119 8.68 -13.45 -12.29
N LEU A 120 8.06 -13.30 -11.12
CA LEU A 120 8.79 -13.41 -9.86
C LEU A 120 9.38 -14.82 -9.76
N PRO A 121 10.68 -14.96 -9.43
CA PRO A 121 11.25 -16.28 -9.19
C PRO A 121 10.45 -16.97 -8.09
N LYS A 122 10.19 -18.27 -8.26
CA LYS A 122 9.64 -19.07 -7.16
C LYS A 122 10.64 -18.98 -6.01
N LYS A 123 10.20 -18.42 -4.88
CA LYS A 123 11.04 -18.27 -3.71
C LYS A 123 11.48 -19.66 -3.24
N GLU A 124 12.71 -20.04 -3.55
CA GLU A 124 13.35 -21.17 -2.89
C GLU A 124 13.72 -20.75 -1.46
N PHE A 125 13.72 -21.71 -0.54
CA PHE A 125 13.98 -21.42 0.88
C PHE A 125 15.35 -20.72 1.02
N GLY A 126 15.35 -19.51 1.59
CA GLY A 126 16.58 -18.72 1.79
C GLY A 126 16.99 -17.82 0.61
N GLN A 127 16.24 -17.80 -0.49
CA GLN A 127 16.53 -16.89 -1.61
C GLN A 127 15.86 -15.53 -1.38
N GLU A 128 16.67 -14.47 -1.42
CA GLU A 128 16.20 -13.09 -1.40
C GLU A 128 15.72 -12.65 -2.78
N PHE A 129 14.73 -11.77 -2.82
CA PHE A 129 14.31 -11.15 -4.07
C PHE A 129 15.35 -10.12 -4.52
N ASP A 130 15.63 -10.07 -5.82
CA ASP A 130 16.41 -8.99 -6.43
C ASP A 130 15.57 -7.70 -6.47
N LEU A 131 15.54 -7.01 -5.33
CA LEU A 131 14.78 -5.76 -5.15
C LEU A 131 15.17 -4.68 -6.18
N PRO A 132 16.47 -4.44 -6.49
CA PRO A 132 16.85 -3.55 -7.58
C PRO A 132 16.24 -3.92 -8.93
N LYS A 133 16.25 -5.21 -9.30
CA LYS A 133 15.66 -5.64 -10.56
C LYS A 133 14.15 -5.45 -10.59
N ILE A 134 13.47 -5.73 -9.48
CA ILE A 134 12.03 -5.49 -9.34
C ILE A 134 11.73 -4.00 -9.51
N LYS A 135 12.49 -3.11 -8.85
CA LYS A 135 12.32 -1.65 -8.99
C LYS A 135 12.49 -1.21 -10.45
N GLU A 136 13.51 -1.71 -11.14
CA GLU A 136 13.74 -1.43 -12.56
C GLU A 136 12.52 -1.82 -13.41
N VAL A 137 11.99 -3.03 -13.24
CA VAL A 137 10.83 -3.49 -14.01
C VAL A 137 9.58 -2.67 -13.68
N VAL A 138 9.29 -2.44 -12.40
CA VAL A 138 8.11 -1.67 -11.97
C VAL A 138 8.16 -0.24 -12.49
N SER A 139 9.35 0.37 -12.59
CA SER A 139 9.51 1.73 -13.12
C SER A 139 9.04 1.86 -14.57
N GLN A 140 9.11 0.77 -15.36
CA GLN A 140 8.76 0.74 -16.78
C GLN A 140 7.27 0.43 -17.04
N ILE A 141 6.51 0.02 -16.02
CA ILE A 141 5.10 -0.36 -16.19
C ILE A 141 4.25 0.85 -16.57
N ASP A 142 3.42 0.73 -17.61
CA ASP A 142 2.39 1.72 -17.92
C ASP A 142 1.26 1.66 -16.88
N LEU A 143 1.04 2.76 -16.16
CA LEU A 143 0.01 2.83 -15.12
C LEU A 143 -1.40 2.65 -15.70
N ASN A 144 -1.66 3.09 -16.93
CA ASN A 144 -2.98 2.96 -17.54
C ASN A 144 -3.26 1.51 -17.91
N GLY A 145 -2.32 0.83 -18.55
CA GLY A 145 -2.37 -0.61 -18.76
C GLY A 145 -2.53 -1.38 -17.44
N LEU A 146 -1.83 -0.97 -16.38
CA LEU A 146 -1.95 -1.64 -15.08
C LEU A 146 -3.35 -1.47 -14.47
N LYS A 147 -3.94 -0.27 -14.53
CA LYS A 147 -5.33 -0.01 -14.08
C LYS A 147 -6.36 -0.84 -14.83
N GLN A 148 -6.18 -1.02 -16.14
CA GLN A 148 -7.12 -1.79 -16.96
C GLN A 148 -7.08 -3.29 -16.65
N ASN A 149 -5.91 -3.81 -16.28
CA ASN A 149 -5.70 -5.25 -16.10
C ASN A 149 -5.80 -5.71 -14.63
N ASN A 150 -5.74 -4.80 -13.65
CA ASN A 150 -5.74 -5.14 -12.24
C ASN A 150 -6.75 -4.29 -11.46
N ALA A 151 -7.89 -4.90 -11.12
CA ALA A 151 -8.97 -4.21 -10.41
C ALA A 151 -8.53 -3.66 -9.04
N SER A 152 -7.78 -4.44 -8.26
CA SER A 152 -7.29 -4.01 -6.94
C SER A 152 -6.25 -2.89 -7.03
N PHE A 153 -5.40 -2.88 -8.07
CA PHE A 153 -4.52 -1.75 -8.34
C PHE A 153 -5.31 -0.51 -8.72
N ASN A 154 -6.30 -0.63 -9.61
CA ASN A 154 -7.14 0.48 -10.01
C ASN A 154 -7.88 1.09 -8.81
N GLN A 155 -8.43 0.26 -7.93
CA GLN A 155 -9.07 0.70 -6.70
C GLN A 155 -8.08 1.47 -5.80
N PHE A 156 -6.87 0.93 -5.57
CA PHE A 156 -5.84 1.64 -4.82
C PHE A 156 -5.50 2.99 -5.45
N ALA A 157 -5.27 3.03 -6.76
CA ALA A 157 -4.94 4.26 -7.48
C ALA A 157 -6.06 5.30 -7.42
N GLN A 158 -7.33 4.87 -7.47
CA GLN A 158 -8.49 5.76 -7.33
C GLN A 158 -8.56 6.37 -5.94
N VAL A 159 -8.47 5.57 -4.88
CA VAL A 159 -8.58 6.08 -3.51
C VAL A 159 -7.39 6.96 -3.15
N LEU A 160 -6.18 6.60 -3.58
CA LEU A 160 -5.00 7.46 -3.43
C LEU A 160 -5.23 8.80 -4.14
N HIS A 161 -5.70 8.78 -5.39
CA HIS A 161 -5.97 9.99 -6.14
C HIS A 161 -7.03 10.87 -5.47
N GLU A 162 -8.14 10.30 -5.01
CA GLU A 162 -9.22 11.02 -4.33
C GLU A 162 -8.76 11.72 -3.06
N TRP A 163 -7.89 11.09 -2.28
CA TRP A 163 -7.35 11.69 -1.07
C TRP A 163 -6.38 12.85 -1.36
N THR A 164 -5.66 12.77 -2.48
CA THR A 164 -4.59 13.73 -2.84
C THR A 164 -5.03 14.95 -3.64
N LYS A 165 -6.34 15.10 -3.89
CA LYS A 165 -6.92 16.27 -4.57
C LYS A 165 -7.11 17.45 -3.63
#